data_AF-A0A558FN27-F1
#
_entry.id   AF-A0A558FN27-F1
#
_cell.length_a   1.000
_cell.length_b   1.000
_cell.length_c   1.000
_cell.angle_alpha   90.00
_cell.angle_beta   90.00
_cell.angle_gamma   90.00
#
_symmetry.space_group_name_H-M   'P 1'
#
loop_
_entity.id
_entity.type
_entity.pdbx_description
1 polymer ?
#
loop_
_entity_poly.entity_id
_entity_poly.type
_entity_poly.pdbx_seq_one_letter_code
_entity_poly.pdbx_strand_id
1 'polypeptide(L)' 'DVVDAIADAAQTGEKGDGKIFVLPVESAVQVRTGKEGETAV' A
#
# COMPACT_ATOMS: atom_id res chain seq x y z
N ASP A 1 2.04 11.33 -2.52
CA ASP A 1 1.27 10.24 -1.89
C ASP A 1 2.09 8.97 -1.73
N VAL A 2 1.57 7.91 -1.07
CA VAL A 2 2.30 6.64 -0.88
C VAL A 2 2.69 6.00 -2.21
N VAL A 3 1.80 6.07 -3.21
CA VAL A 3 2.06 5.52 -4.55
C VAL A 3 3.25 6.22 -5.21
N ASP A 4 3.32 7.55 -5.16
CA ASP A 4 4.41 8.31 -5.77
C ASP A 4 5.74 7.99 -5.10
N ALA A 5 5.76 7.94 -3.76
CA ALA A 5 6.98 7.63 -3.01
C ALA A 5 7.53 6.24 -3.35
N ILE A 6 6.66 5.24 -3.54
CA ILE A 6 7.07 3.89 -3.98
C ILE A 6 7.54 3.91 -5.42
N ALA A 7 6.81 4.59 -6.32
CA ALA A 7 7.17 4.67 -7.74
C ALA A 7 8.54 5.33 -7.94
N ASP A 8 8.78 6.47 -7.29
CA ASP A 8 10.04 7.21 -7.37
C ASP A 8 11.22 6.39 -6.84
N ALA A 9 11.01 5.64 -5.76
CA ALA A 9 12.05 4.79 -5.16
C ALA A 9 12.33 3.53 -5.99
N ALA A 10 11.33 2.98 -6.68
CA ALA A 10 11.44 1.73 -7.44
C ALA A 10 11.87 1.93 -8.91
N GLN A 11 11.77 3.14 -9.45
CA GLN A 11 12.09 3.43 -10.86
C GLN A 11 13.60 3.35 -11.11
N THR A 12 14.00 2.44 -11.99
CA THR A 12 15.38 2.34 -12.50
C THR A 12 15.53 2.96 -13.89
N GLY A 13 14.42 3.16 -14.60
CA GLY A 13 14.39 3.65 -15.98
C GLY A 13 14.47 2.52 -17.02
N GLU A 14 14.68 1.28 -16.58
CA GLU A 14 14.78 0.12 -17.45
C GLU A 14 13.42 -0.58 -17.63
N LYS A 15 13.28 -1.32 -18.74
CA LYS A 15 12.07 -2.11 -18.99
C LYS A 15 11.97 -3.22 -17.95
N GLY A 16 11.05 -3.07 -17.01
CA GLY A 16 10.81 -4.08 -15.98
C GLY A 16 10.57 -3.54 -14.59
N ASP A 17 10.61 -2.21 -14.38
CA ASP A 17 10.39 -1.54 -13.08
C ASP A 17 9.09 -1.94 -12.34
N GLY A 18 8.14 -2.55 -13.05
CA GLY A 18 6.99 -3.23 -12.44
C GLY A 18 5.70 -2.43 -12.55
N LYS A 19 4.78 -2.68 -11.61
CA LYS A 19 3.46 -2.05 -11.54
C LYS A 19 3.03 -1.90 -10.09
N ILE A 20 2.32 -0.82 -9.79
CA ILE A 20 1.64 -0.60 -8.52
C ILE A 20 0.14 -0.70 -8.81
N PHE A 21 -0.56 -1.51 -8.02
CA PHE A 21 -2.01 -1.64 -8.10
C PHE A 21 -2.61 -1.12 -6.79
N VAL A 22 -3.59 -0.25 -6.91
CA VAL A 22 -4.38 0.23 -5.77
C VAL A 22 -5.72 -0.48 -5.83
N LEU A 23 -6.03 -1.25 -4.79
CA LEU A 23 -7.28 -1.96 -4.66
C LEU A 23 -8.03 -1.39 -3.45
N PRO A 24 -9.36 -1.24 -3.51
CA PRO A 24 -10.13 -0.85 -2.35
C PRO A 24 -10.06 -1.96 -1.31
N VAL A 25 -9.88 -1.58 -0.05
CA VAL A 25 -9.99 -2.46 1.11
C VAL A 25 -11.19 -1.99 1.91
N GLU A 26 -12.20 -2.84 2.04
CA GLU A 26 -13.47 -2.46 2.69
C GLU A 26 -13.36 -2.42 4.22
N SER A 27 -12.50 -3.23 4.84
CA SER A 27 -12.32 -3.27 6.28
C SER A 27 -10.94 -3.83 6.69
N ALA A 28 -10.50 -3.47 7.90
CA ALA A 28 -9.29 -3.98 8.53
C ALA A 28 -9.54 -4.26 10.00
N VAL A 29 -8.95 -5.34 10.52
CA VAL A 29 -9.02 -5.73 11.94
C VAL A 29 -7.62 -6.08 12.44
N GLN A 30 -7.20 -5.46 13.55
CA GLN A 30 -5.92 -5.74 14.16
C GLN A 30 -6.02 -6.92 15.13
N VAL A 31 -5.48 -8.09 14.75
CA VAL A 31 -5.60 -9.37 15.49
C VAL A 31 -5.22 -9.25 16.98
N ARG A 32 -4.17 -8.49 17.31
CA ARG A 32 -3.66 -8.38 18.69
C ARG A 32 -4.61 -7.62 19.63
N THR A 33 -5.30 -6.61 19.13
CA THR A 33 -6.09 -5.67 19.96
C THR A 33 -7.59 -5.71 19.66
N GLY A 34 -8.01 -6.33 18.56
CA GLY A 34 -9.39 -6.32 18.08
C GLY A 34 -9.87 -4.98 17.53
N LYS A 35 -8.97 -3.99 17.36
CA LYS A 35 -9.34 -2.70 16.75
C LYS A 35 -9.73 -2.88 15.29
N GLU A 36 -10.69 -2.08 14.84
CA GLU A 36 -11.24 -2.13 13.48
C GLU A 36 -11.08 -0.79 12.75
N GLY A 37 -11.21 -0.84 11.42
CA GLY A 37 -11.18 0.35 10.55
C GLY A 37 -9.83 1.06 10.57
N GLU A 38 -9.84 2.40 10.48
CA GLU A 38 -8.60 3.20 10.47
C GLU A 38 -7.77 3.02 11.74
N THR A 39 -8.41 2.73 12.89
CA THR A 39 -7.69 2.53 14.16
C THR A 39 -6.89 1.22 14.21
N ALA A 40 -7.12 0.35 13.21
CA ALA A 40 -6.38 -0.90 13.04
C ALA A 40 -5.07 -0.73 12.25
N VAL A 41 -4.89 0.40 11.54
CA VAL A 41 -3.78 0.69 10.61
C VAL A 41 -2.70 1.54 11.27
#